data_AF-M3JXQ1-F1
#
_entry.id   AF-M3JXQ1-F1
#
_cell.length_a   1.000
_cell.length_b   1.000
_cell.length_c   1.000
_cell.angle_alpha   90.00
_cell.angle_beta   90.00
_cell.angle_gamma   90.00
#
_symmetry.space_group_name_H-M   'P 1'
#
loop_
_entity.id
_entity.type
_entity.pdbx_description
1 polymer ?
#
loop_
_entity_poly.entity_id
_entity_poly.type
_entity_poly.pdbx_seq_one_letter_code
_entity_poly.pdbx_strand_id
1 'polypeptide(L)'
;MIAFLRLFLYTQLIAFAAAADILISENTVSYSLQSPTNIGSVTVKSSFFWSLTNVYSITVKGILSVEDGASFFFTSGSEKNSVSFTMDHLNSKFINNGIVSFDSTVSNPISNYKISPPTFENNGKLFLATSKGSLQPVTKLESAVATNDGLISVYTPSTSANQGKLEVGVHSKTMSNTGNICVYNQYLSQNGLFEGNGCITLFEKSKVHFRTRYASNQIVVFGDGTGILHSEDTTDASWKVYNFGKGNIIELHLGLDQFSYDANTGFLMVRYLSYEKFFDIGFGYNPDLFQKADALGSKYGVTYNGDIPSSANTGNPCGVKCEKQPTQQAPGAHATTYTITVVKTTDGTTTTV
;
A
#
# COMPACT_ATOMS: atom_id res chain seq x y z
N MET A 1 -67.19 -18.40 -6.65
CA MET A 1 -65.89 -18.99 -7.04
C MET A 1 -64.96 -17.84 -7.37
N ILE A 2 -64.09 -17.50 -6.41
CA ILE A 2 -63.21 -16.33 -6.36
C ILE A 2 -61.84 -16.77 -6.87
N ALA A 3 -61.25 -16.06 -7.84
CA ALA A 3 -59.81 -16.13 -8.12
C ALA A 3 -59.31 -14.86 -8.83
N PHE A 4 -59.04 -13.85 -7.99
CA PHE A 4 -57.93 -12.88 -8.05
C PHE A 4 -57.44 -12.33 -9.40
N LEU A 5 -57.98 -11.15 -9.73
CA LEU A 5 -57.28 -10.09 -10.45
C LEU A 5 -56.09 -9.61 -9.57
N ARG A 6 -54.85 -9.95 -9.93
CA ARG A 6 -53.67 -9.38 -9.26
C ARG A 6 -53.40 -7.98 -9.81
N LEU A 7 -53.83 -7.02 -9.00
CA LEU A 7 -53.57 -5.58 -9.05
C LEU A 7 -52.05 -5.32 -9.20
N PHE A 8 -51.63 -4.69 -10.29
CA PHE A 8 -50.30 -4.07 -10.40
C PHE A 8 -50.26 -2.83 -9.50
N LEU A 9 -49.79 -3.00 -8.27
CA LEU A 9 -49.43 -1.88 -7.39
C LEU A 9 -48.08 -1.33 -7.86
N TYR A 10 -48.11 -0.19 -8.55
CA TYR A 10 -46.98 0.74 -8.62
C TYR A 10 -46.78 1.36 -7.23
N THR A 11 -46.10 0.66 -6.33
CA THR A 11 -45.51 1.29 -5.14
C THR A 11 -44.15 1.84 -5.54
N GLN A 12 -44.11 3.13 -5.85
CA GLN A 12 -42.88 3.92 -5.74
C GLN A 12 -42.46 3.91 -4.27
N LEU A 13 -41.62 2.94 -3.90
CA LEU A 13 -40.84 3.06 -2.68
C LEU A 13 -39.74 4.08 -2.98
N ILE A 14 -39.83 5.24 -2.35
CA ILE A 14 -38.64 6.02 -2.00
C ILE A 14 -37.89 5.16 -0.98
N ALA A 15 -37.13 4.18 -1.48
CA ALA A 15 -36.15 3.50 -0.68
C ALA A 15 -34.93 4.43 -0.64
N PHE A 16 -34.53 4.84 0.56
CA PHE A 16 -33.12 5.13 0.78
C PHE A 16 -32.34 3.99 0.13
N ALA A 17 -31.52 4.27 -0.88
CA ALA A 17 -30.63 3.29 -1.47
C ALA A 17 -29.56 2.96 -0.42
N ALA A 18 -29.94 2.16 0.57
CA ALA A 18 -29.01 1.53 1.48
C ALA A 18 -28.10 0.66 0.62
N ALA A 19 -26.80 0.88 0.74
CA ALA A 19 -25.83 0.07 0.03
C ALA A 19 -25.94 -1.37 0.55
N ALA A 20 -26.06 -2.35 -0.36
CA ALA A 20 -26.28 -3.74 0.03
C ALA A 20 -25.01 -4.36 0.61
N ASP A 21 -25.16 -5.14 1.68
CA ASP A 21 -24.09 -5.96 2.22
C ASP A 21 -23.82 -7.15 1.28
N ILE A 22 -22.56 -7.54 1.14
CA ILE A 22 -22.08 -8.64 0.31
C ILE A 22 -21.40 -9.68 1.18
N LEU A 23 -21.89 -10.91 1.10
CA LEU A 23 -21.26 -12.09 1.68
C LEU A 23 -20.74 -12.98 0.55
N ILE A 24 -19.44 -13.26 0.57
CA ILE A 24 -18.79 -14.15 -0.38
C ILE A 24 -18.52 -15.47 0.34
N SER A 25 -19.38 -16.46 0.09
CA SER A 25 -19.29 -17.83 0.60
C SER A 25 -19.01 -18.86 -0.50
N GLU A 26 -18.67 -18.38 -1.69
CA GLU A 26 -18.21 -19.16 -2.83
C GLU A 26 -17.29 -18.30 -3.71
N ASN A 27 -16.41 -18.93 -4.48
CA ASN A 27 -15.50 -18.22 -5.38
C ASN A 27 -16.27 -17.36 -6.38
N THR A 28 -16.08 -16.05 -6.31
CA THR A 28 -16.88 -15.09 -7.07
C THR A 28 -15.97 -14.19 -7.91
N VAL A 29 -16.34 -13.99 -9.19
CA VAL A 29 -15.74 -12.98 -10.05
C VAL A 29 -16.83 -12.03 -10.54
N SER A 30 -16.60 -10.73 -10.45
CA SER A 30 -17.51 -9.71 -10.99
C SER A 30 -16.75 -8.79 -11.94
N TYR A 31 -17.38 -8.44 -13.07
CA TYR A 31 -16.73 -7.72 -14.17
C TYR A 31 -17.42 -6.38 -14.48
N SER A 32 -16.62 -5.44 -15.00
CA SER A 32 -17.08 -4.35 -15.89
C SER A 32 -18.25 -3.53 -15.37
N LEU A 33 -18.28 -3.23 -14.06
CA LEU A 33 -19.23 -2.27 -13.50
C LEU A 33 -18.86 -0.86 -13.99
N GLN A 34 -19.58 -0.39 -15.01
CA GLN A 34 -19.33 0.87 -15.71
C GLN A 34 -19.78 2.12 -14.92
N SER A 35 -20.50 1.93 -13.82
CA SER A 35 -21.00 3.01 -12.98
C SER A 35 -20.39 2.95 -11.58
N PRO A 36 -20.14 4.11 -10.93
CA PRO A 36 -19.75 4.15 -9.53
C PRO A 36 -20.75 3.35 -8.68
N THR A 37 -20.23 2.35 -7.97
CA THR A 37 -21.06 1.43 -7.19
C THR A 37 -20.78 1.62 -5.70
N ASN A 38 -21.83 1.85 -4.93
CA ASN A 38 -21.78 1.92 -3.48
C ASN A 38 -22.20 0.57 -2.90
N ILE A 39 -21.36 0.00 -2.04
CA ILE A 39 -21.57 -1.28 -1.39
C ILE A 39 -21.61 -1.05 0.13
N GLY A 40 -22.42 -1.85 0.84
CA GLY A 40 -22.49 -1.85 2.28
C GLY A 40 -21.23 -2.44 2.89
N SER A 41 -21.39 -3.43 3.76
CA SER A 41 -20.30 -4.27 4.25
C SER A 41 -19.99 -5.39 3.26
N VAL A 42 -18.74 -5.82 3.21
CA VAL A 42 -18.23 -6.95 2.44
C VAL A 42 -17.55 -7.91 3.40
N THR A 43 -17.93 -9.18 3.35
CA THR A 43 -17.21 -10.25 4.05
C THR A 43 -16.83 -11.35 3.06
N VAL A 44 -15.54 -11.64 2.95
CA VAL A 44 -15.03 -12.79 2.20
C VAL A 44 -14.68 -13.89 3.19
N LYS A 45 -15.43 -14.99 3.14
CA LYS A 45 -15.26 -16.14 4.03
C LYS A 45 -13.99 -16.91 3.72
N SER A 46 -13.40 -17.53 4.75
CA SER A 46 -12.24 -18.42 4.61
C SER A 46 -12.41 -19.42 3.47
N SER A 47 -11.32 -19.71 2.77
CA SER A 47 -11.25 -20.61 1.59
C SER A 47 -11.88 -20.07 0.30
N PHE A 48 -12.48 -18.88 0.30
CA PHE A 48 -13.08 -18.29 -0.89
C PHE A 48 -12.38 -17.00 -1.31
N PHE A 49 -12.57 -16.66 -2.59
CA PHE A 49 -12.14 -15.37 -3.12
C PHE A 49 -13.30 -14.56 -3.68
N TRP A 50 -13.11 -13.24 -3.69
CA TRP A 50 -13.85 -12.32 -4.53
C TRP A 50 -12.90 -11.52 -5.40
N SER A 51 -13.10 -11.59 -6.72
CA SER A 51 -12.32 -10.82 -7.69
C SER A 51 -13.21 -9.84 -8.44
N LEU A 52 -12.91 -8.56 -8.28
CA LEU A 52 -13.50 -7.45 -9.01
C LEU A 52 -12.55 -7.05 -10.14
N THR A 53 -12.96 -7.27 -11.38
CA THR A 53 -12.13 -6.99 -12.57
C THR A 53 -12.75 -5.90 -13.43
N ASN A 54 -11.94 -4.93 -13.85
CA ASN A 54 -12.34 -3.81 -14.74
C ASN A 54 -13.54 -3.01 -14.22
N VAL A 55 -13.65 -2.87 -12.90
CA VAL A 55 -14.69 -2.06 -12.27
C VAL A 55 -14.23 -0.61 -12.18
N TYR A 56 -15.05 0.32 -12.70
CA TYR A 56 -14.67 1.73 -12.78
C TYR A 56 -14.43 2.37 -11.40
N SER A 57 -15.40 2.26 -10.49
CA SER A 57 -15.29 2.83 -9.14
C SER A 57 -16.14 2.07 -8.13
N ILE A 58 -15.53 1.68 -7.01
CA ILE A 58 -16.22 1.09 -5.84
C ILE A 58 -16.04 1.98 -4.61
N THR A 59 -17.14 2.20 -3.90
CA THR A 59 -17.12 2.74 -2.54
C THR A 59 -17.70 1.72 -1.57
N VAL A 60 -16.92 1.29 -0.58
CA VAL A 60 -17.40 0.45 0.53
C VAL A 60 -17.77 1.38 1.69
N LYS A 61 -19.04 1.33 2.13
CA LYS A 61 -19.55 2.18 3.21
C LYS A 61 -19.51 1.50 4.58
N GLY A 62 -19.49 0.17 4.60
CA GLY A 62 -19.47 -0.65 5.80
C GLY A 62 -18.10 -1.25 6.09
N ILE A 63 -18.10 -2.46 6.64
CA ILE A 63 -16.88 -3.21 6.97
C ILE A 63 -16.39 -3.95 5.72
N LEU A 64 -15.11 -3.85 5.36
CA LEU A 64 -14.45 -4.82 4.48
C LEU A 64 -13.69 -5.81 5.36
N SER A 65 -14.17 -7.05 5.42
CA SER A 65 -13.57 -8.14 6.18
C SER A 65 -13.11 -9.25 5.23
N VAL A 66 -11.82 -9.55 5.23
CA VAL A 66 -11.24 -10.69 4.51
C VAL A 66 -10.67 -11.65 5.54
N GLU A 67 -11.34 -12.79 5.70
CA GLU A 67 -10.96 -13.80 6.70
C GLU A 67 -9.64 -14.50 6.35
N ASP A 68 -9.05 -15.18 7.33
CA ASP A 68 -7.85 -15.99 7.10
C ASP A 68 -8.11 -17.06 6.03
N GLY A 69 -7.14 -17.27 5.15
CA GLY A 69 -7.29 -18.14 3.97
C GLY A 69 -8.27 -17.63 2.89
N ALA A 70 -8.84 -16.42 3.03
CA ALA A 70 -9.67 -15.79 2.01
C ALA A 70 -8.86 -14.79 1.15
N SER A 71 -9.44 -14.35 0.02
CA SER A 71 -8.80 -13.35 -0.83
C SER A 71 -9.78 -12.35 -1.47
N PHE A 72 -9.41 -11.08 -1.50
CA PHE A 72 -10.11 -10.02 -2.22
C PHE A 72 -9.18 -9.40 -3.26
N PHE A 73 -9.59 -9.42 -4.53
CA PHE A 73 -8.86 -8.83 -5.65
C PHE A 73 -9.67 -7.70 -6.26
N PHE A 74 -9.01 -6.57 -6.54
CA PHE A 74 -9.57 -5.43 -7.25
C PHE A 74 -8.59 -5.03 -8.36
N THR A 75 -8.89 -5.42 -9.60
CA THR A 75 -7.93 -5.38 -10.69
C THR A 75 -8.46 -4.60 -11.89
N SER A 76 -7.63 -3.72 -12.44
CA SER A 76 -7.76 -3.23 -13.80
C SER A 76 -7.03 -4.18 -14.74
N GLY A 77 -7.75 -4.69 -15.75
CA GLY A 77 -7.20 -5.47 -16.85
C GLY A 77 -7.09 -4.66 -18.16
N SER A 78 -7.30 -3.34 -18.12
CA SER A 78 -7.34 -2.49 -19.32
C SER A 78 -6.39 -1.30 -19.22
N GLU A 79 -5.56 -1.10 -20.24
CA GLU A 79 -4.68 0.07 -20.33
C GLU A 79 -5.43 1.40 -20.47
N LYS A 80 -6.69 1.35 -20.91
CA LYS A 80 -7.50 2.54 -21.21
C LYS A 80 -8.35 3.00 -20.02
N ASN A 81 -8.49 2.18 -18.99
CA ASN A 81 -9.40 2.45 -17.88
C ASN A 81 -8.61 2.74 -16.60
N SER A 82 -9.03 3.75 -15.85
CA SER A 82 -8.69 3.88 -14.43
C SER A 82 -9.63 3.06 -13.58
N VAL A 83 -9.17 2.65 -12.40
CA VAL A 83 -10.00 2.11 -11.34
C VAL A 83 -9.90 2.96 -10.08
N SER A 84 -11.00 3.06 -9.32
CA SER A 84 -11.03 3.79 -8.06
C SER A 84 -11.63 2.94 -6.96
N PHE A 85 -10.96 2.87 -5.81
CA PHE A 85 -11.48 2.25 -4.60
C PHE A 85 -11.49 3.26 -3.46
N THR A 86 -12.63 3.40 -2.80
CA THR A 86 -12.82 4.32 -1.68
C THR A 86 -13.47 3.61 -0.50
N MET A 87 -12.90 3.82 0.69
CA MET A 87 -13.52 3.48 1.96
C MET A 87 -13.16 4.55 2.99
N ASP A 88 -14.04 5.54 3.17
CA ASP A 88 -13.82 6.71 4.01
C ASP A 88 -15.05 7.09 4.85
N HIS A 89 -15.98 6.14 4.99
CA HIS A 89 -17.24 6.36 5.69
C HIS A 89 -17.06 6.26 7.20
N LEU A 90 -17.81 7.05 7.97
CA LEU A 90 -17.68 7.14 9.44
C LEU A 90 -17.88 5.82 10.20
N ASN A 91 -18.57 4.84 9.59
CA ASN A 91 -18.84 3.53 10.19
C ASN A 91 -18.07 2.39 9.50
N SER A 92 -17.15 2.72 8.59
CA SER A 92 -16.37 1.73 7.84
C SER A 92 -15.21 1.18 8.66
N LYS A 93 -14.81 -0.06 8.35
CA LYS A 93 -13.64 -0.71 8.94
C LYS A 93 -12.93 -1.55 7.88
N PHE A 94 -11.60 -1.57 7.91
CA PHE A 94 -10.79 -2.48 7.11
C PHE A 94 -10.24 -3.56 8.03
N ILE A 95 -10.57 -4.83 7.77
CA ILE A 95 -10.07 -5.97 8.53
C ILE A 95 -9.53 -7.00 7.52
N ASN A 96 -8.22 -7.15 7.47
CA ASN A 96 -7.57 -8.10 6.57
C ASN A 96 -6.76 -9.14 7.35
N ASN A 97 -7.24 -10.37 7.34
CA ASN A 97 -6.52 -11.55 7.84
C ASN A 97 -6.05 -12.47 6.70
N GLY A 98 -6.48 -12.23 5.47
CA GLY A 98 -6.13 -13.01 4.28
C GLY A 98 -5.26 -12.24 3.29
N ILE A 99 -5.64 -12.28 2.01
CA ILE A 99 -5.00 -11.49 0.95
C ILE A 99 -5.96 -10.43 0.43
N VAL A 100 -5.53 -9.17 0.46
CA VAL A 100 -6.19 -8.08 -0.25
C VAL A 100 -5.23 -7.55 -1.30
N SER A 101 -5.66 -7.51 -2.56
CA SER A 101 -4.81 -7.04 -3.66
C SER A 101 -5.55 -6.09 -4.58
N PHE A 102 -5.01 -4.89 -4.69
CA PHE A 102 -5.40 -3.89 -5.67
C PHE A 102 -4.33 -3.86 -6.76
N ASP A 103 -4.73 -3.98 -8.03
CA ASP A 103 -3.80 -3.95 -9.15
C ASP A 103 -4.34 -3.11 -10.30
N SER A 104 -3.65 -2.01 -10.59
CA SER A 104 -3.92 -1.17 -11.76
C SER A 104 -2.68 -0.97 -12.63
N THR A 105 -1.68 -1.84 -12.52
CA THR A 105 -0.37 -1.68 -13.17
C THR A 105 -0.44 -1.57 -14.69
N VAL A 106 -1.48 -2.11 -15.31
CA VAL A 106 -1.74 -1.98 -16.75
C VAL A 106 -2.32 -0.64 -17.15
N SER A 107 -3.01 0.07 -16.24
CA SER A 107 -3.75 1.31 -16.54
C SER A 107 -2.81 2.48 -16.87
N ASN A 108 -3.09 3.16 -17.98
CA ASN A 108 -2.45 4.44 -18.32
C ASN A 108 -3.11 5.63 -17.60
N PRO A 109 -4.45 5.72 -17.48
CA PRO A 109 -5.06 6.72 -16.61
C PRO A 109 -4.78 6.43 -15.12
N ILE A 110 -4.73 7.48 -14.30
CA ILE A 110 -4.47 7.36 -12.85
C ILE A 110 -5.56 6.52 -12.20
N SER A 111 -5.16 5.51 -11.45
CA SER A 111 -6.03 4.80 -10.52
C SER A 111 -5.81 5.29 -9.09
N ASN A 112 -6.88 5.33 -8.31
CA ASN A 112 -6.88 5.92 -6.96
C ASN A 112 -7.33 4.90 -5.93
N TYR A 113 -6.55 4.75 -4.86
CA TYR A 113 -6.92 3.92 -3.71
C TYR A 113 -6.95 4.80 -2.46
N LYS A 114 -8.15 5.00 -1.92
CA LYS A 114 -8.38 5.72 -0.67
C LYS A 114 -8.96 4.76 0.36
N ILE A 115 -8.11 4.24 1.24
CA ILE A 115 -8.49 3.38 2.35
C ILE A 115 -8.31 4.22 3.61
N SER A 116 -9.37 4.94 3.96
CA SER A 116 -9.40 5.87 5.09
C SER A 116 -10.54 5.58 6.08
N PRO A 117 -10.78 4.31 6.49
CA PRO A 117 -11.79 4.01 7.48
C PRO A 117 -11.37 4.56 8.85
N PRO A 118 -12.30 4.76 9.79
CA PRO A 118 -11.97 4.98 11.19
C PRO A 118 -10.99 3.94 11.79
N THR A 119 -11.18 2.66 11.44
CA THR A 119 -10.36 1.54 11.92
C THR A 119 -9.76 0.75 10.75
N PHE A 120 -8.44 0.54 10.81
CA PHE A 120 -7.69 -0.29 9.87
C PHE A 120 -6.89 -1.34 10.61
N GLU A 121 -7.09 -2.62 10.27
CA GLU A 121 -6.41 -3.76 10.85
C GLU A 121 -5.88 -4.66 9.71
N ASN A 122 -4.56 -4.82 9.63
CA ASN A 122 -3.92 -5.70 8.66
C ASN A 122 -3.02 -6.72 9.34
N ASN A 123 -3.50 -7.96 9.43
CA ASN A 123 -2.76 -9.13 9.92
C ASN A 123 -2.30 -10.03 8.76
N GLY A 124 -2.96 -9.92 7.61
CA GLY A 124 -2.65 -10.68 6.40
C GLY A 124 -1.68 -9.95 5.46
N LYS A 125 -1.95 -10.02 4.16
CA LYS A 125 -1.16 -9.36 3.11
C LYS A 125 -2.02 -8.37 2.34
N LEU A 126 -1.59 -7.11 2.30
CA LEU A 126 -2.19 -6.05 1.53
C LEU A 126 -1.24 -5.64 0.39
N PHE A 127 -1.67 -5.82 -0.85
CA PHE A 127 -0.93 -5.41 -2.05
C PHE A 127 -1.65 -4.24 -2.73
N LEU A 128 -0.91 -3.18 -3.03
CA LEU A 128 -1.39 -1.94 -3.62
C LEU A 128 -0.53 -1.59 -4.82
N ALA A 129 -0.86 -2.18 -5.97
CA ALA A 129 -0.16 -1.94 -7.22
C ALA A 129 -0.91 -0.89 -8.05
N THR A 130 -0.20 0.18 -8.40
CA THR A 130 -0.77 1.43 -8.95
C THR A 130 -0.51 1.56 -10.45
N SER A 131 -1.26 2.46 -11.10
CA SER A 131 -1.19 2.75 -12.54
C SER A 131 0.18 3.24 -13.02
N LYS A 132 0.55 2.88 -14.26
CA LYS A 132 1.82 3.26 -14.91
C LYS A 132 1.80 4.61 -15.65
N GLY A 133 0.72 5.37 -15.48
CA GLY A 133 0.46 6.61 -16.20
C GLY A 133 1.53 7.70 -16.05
N SER A 134 1.41 8.75 -16.85
CA SER A 134 2.33 9.88 -16.83
C SER A 134 2.17 10.78 -15.61
N LEU A 135 1.09 10.65 -14.85
CA LEU A 135 0.83 11.42 -13.63
C LEU A 135 1.08 10.54 -12.41
N GLN A 136 1.58 11.13 -11.33
CA GLN A 136 1.88 10.42 -10.09
C GLN A 136 0.61 9.80 -9.48
N PRO A 137 0.51 8.46 -9.35
CA PRO A 137 -0.59 7.83 -8.64
C PRO A 137 -0.45 8.05 -7.13
N VAL A 138 -1.58 8.27 -6.44
CA VAL A 138 -1.62 8.48 -4.99
C VAL A 138 -2.47 7.40 -4.33
N THR A 139 -1.90 6.74 -3.32
CA THR A 139 -2.59 5.82 -2.43
C THR A 139 -2.62 6.42 -1.03
N LYS A 140 -3.80 6.42 -0.39
CA LYS A 140 -3.99 6.92 0.98
C LYS A 140 -4.39 5.78 1.90
N LEU A 141 -3.62 5.61 2.99
CA LEU A 141 -3.91 4.74 4.12
C LEU A 141 -4.04 5.61 5.37
N GLU A 142 -5.23 6.15 5.60
CA GLU A 142 -5.46 7.23 6.58
C GLU A 142 -6.56 6.84 7.57
N SER A 143 -6.18 6.20 8.68
CA SER A 143 -7.13 5.77 9.72
C SER A 143 -6.82 6.41 11.07
N ALA A 144 -7.87 6.63 11.86
CA ALA A 144 -7.73 7.18 13.21
C ALA A 144 -7.11 6.17 14.17
N VAL A 145 -7.42 4.88 13.96
CA VAL A 145 -6.82 3.74 14.65
C VAL A 145 -6.34 2.77 13.57
N ALA A 146 -5.03 2.50 13.53
CA ALA A 146 -4.43 1.63 12.53
C ALA A 146 -3.45 0.63 13.15
N THR A 147 -3.58 -0.64 12.79
CA THR A 147 -2.60 -1.69 13.09
C THR A 147 -2.14 -2.38 11.82
N ASN A 148 -0.84 -2.66 11.75
CA ASN A 148 -0.23 -3.51 10.74
C ASN A 148 0.72 -4.50 11.42
N ASP A 149 0.27 -5.74 11.51
CA ASP A 149 1.08 -6.87 11.99
C ASP A 149 1.51 -7.78 10.82
N GLY A 150 0.89 -7.61 9.65
CA GLY A 150 1.18 -8.34 8.42
C GLY A 150 2.06 -7.56 7.42
N LEU A 151 1.80 -7.81 6.13
CA LEU A 151 2.49 -7.15 5.01
C LEU A 151 1.61 -6.05 4.41
N ILE A 152 2.19 -4.87 4.22
CA ILE A 152 1.68 -3.86 3.28
C ILE A 152 2.72 -3.70 2.18
N SER A 153 2.35 -3.95 0.93
CA SER A 153 3.23 -3.87 -0.22
C SER A 153 2.67 -2.90 -1.24
N VAL A 154 3.42 -1.85 -1.58
CA VAL A 154 2.96 -0.80 -2.48
C VAL A 154 3.92 -0.65 -3.64
N TYR A 155 3.40 -0.69 -4.86
CA TYR A 155 4.18 -0.76 -6.08
C TYR A 155 3.65 0.17 -7.16
N THR A 156 4.56 0.86 -7.85
CA THR A 156 4.31 1.56 -9.12
C THR A 156 5.26 0.99 -10.15
N PRO A 157 4.78 0.59 -11.35
CA PRO A 157 5.64 0.06 -12.41
C PRO A 157 6.86 0.94 -12.69
N SER A 158 8.02 0.32 -12.86
CA SER A 158 9.27 1.03 -13.19
C SER A 158 9.24 1.73 -14.56
N THR A 159 8.29 1.34 -15.41
CA THR A 159 7.96 2.00 -16.68
C THR A 159 7.15 3.28 -16.50
N SER A 160 6.64 3.57 -15.30
CA SER A 160 5.95 4.81 -14.98
C SER A 160 6.91 6.00 -15.09
N ALA A 161 6.43 7.11 -15.63
CA ALA A 161 7.21 8.34 -15.69
C ALA A 161 7.46 8.96 -14.31
N ASN A 162 6.59 8.65 -13.35
CA ASN A 162 6.66 9.17 -11.98
C ASN A 162 6.60 8.03 -10.96
N GLN A 163 7.31 8.23 -9.84
CA GLN A 163 7.15 7.39 -8.65
C GLN A 163 5.72 7.54 -8.13
N GLY A 164 5.15 6.45 -7.59
CA GLY A 164 3.89 6.54 -6.86
C GLY A 164 4.06 7.30 -5.55
N LYS A 165 2.95 7.75 -4.97
CA LYS A 165 2.92 8.35 -3.64
C LYS A 165 2.03 7.53 -2.72
N LEU A 166 2.60 7.08 -1.61
CA LEU A 166 1.88 6.46 -0.51
C LEU A 166 1.79 7.47 0.64
N GLU A 167 0.59 7.86 1.02
CA GLU A 167 0.33 8.68 2.21
C GLU A 167 -0.21 7.78 3.32
N VAL A 168 0.49 7.73 4.46
CA VAL A 168 0.14 6.83 5.55
C VAL A 168 0.00 7.56 6.87
N GLY A 169 -1.07 7.25 7.59
CA GLY A 169 -1.38 7.80 8.91
C GLY A 169 -2.10 9.14 8.85
N VAL A 170 -2.59 9.56 10.00
CA VAL A 170 -3.29 10.84 10.19
C VAL A 170 -2.52 11.65 11.23
N HIS A 171 -2.46 12.96 11.04
CA HIS A 171 -1.77 13.85 11.96
C HIS A 171 -2.24 13.65 13.41
N SER A 172 -1.29 13.57 14.35
CA SER A 172 -1.54 13.30 15.77
C SER A 172 -2.29 11.99 16.08
N LYS A 173 -2.28 11.01 15.16
CA LYS A 173 -2.78 9.65 15.36
C LYS A 173 -1.66 8.65 15.19
N THR A 174 -1.78 7.53 15.89
CA THR A 174 -0.80 6.45 15.90
C THR A 174 -1.25 5.29 15.03
N MET A 175 -0.34 4.83 14.17
CA MET A 175 -0.36 3.52 13.53
C MET A 175 0.63 2.62 14.29
N SER A 176 0.15 1.49 14.80
CA SER A 176 1.02 0.43 15.32
C SER A 176 1.47 -0.45 14.16
N ASN A 177 2.76 -0.47 13.89
CA ASN A 177 3.38 -1.31 12.87
C ASN A 177 4.38 -2.27 13.54
N THR A 178 4.02 -3.56 13.59
CA THR A 178 4.92 -4.66 13.97
C THR A 178 5.27 -5.56 12.78
N GLY A 179 4.52 -5.43 11.68
CA GLY A 179 4.77 -6.11 10.41
C GLY A 179 5.80 -5.41 9.53
N ASN A 180 5.60 -5.45 8.21
CA ASN A 180 6.48 -4.82 7.24
C ASN A 180 5.71 -4.00 6.20
N ILE A 181 6.15 -2.76 5.97
CA ILE A 181 5.68 -1.90 4.89
C ILE A 181 6.77 -1.87 3.82
N CYS A 182 6.52 -2.53 2.70
CA CYS A 182 7.45 -2.65 1.59
C CYS A 182 7.02 -1.75 0.44
N VAL A 183 7.90 -0.88 -0.02
CA VAL A 183 7.61 0.05 -1.10
C VAL A 183 8.55 -0.13 -2.28
N TYR A 184 7.97 -0.10 -3.49
CA TYR A 184 8.66 -0.30 -4.76
C TYR A 184 8.33 0.88 -5.69
N ASN A 185 9.34 1.66 -6.07
CA ASN A 185 9.18 2.89 -6.84
C ASN A 185 8.11 3.84 -6.26
N GLN A 186 8.12 4.00 -4.93
CA GLN A 186 7.23 4.89 -4.20
C GLN A 186 7.98 6.01 -3.51
N TYR A 187 7.27 7.11 -3.35
CA TYR A 187 7.45 8.09 -2.30
C TYR A 187 6.51 7.76 -1.14
N LEU A 188 7.03 7.37 0.02
CA LEU A 188 6.24 7.21 1.25
C LEU A 188 6.25 8.52 2.04
N SER A 189 5.07 9.10 2.23
CA SER A 189 4.80 10.28 3.04
C SER A 189 4.19 9.87 4.38
N GLN A 190 4.94 10.01 5.47
CA GLN A 190 4.44 9.74 6.81
C GLN A 190 3.64 10.93 7.35
N ASN A 191 2.35 10.74 7.60
CA ASN A 191 1.44 11.77 8.11
C ASN A 191 1.04 11.57 9.58
N GLY A 192 1.28 10.40 10.17
CA GLY A 192 1.00 10.08 11.57
C GLY A 192 2.20 9.50 12.34
N LEU A 193 1.98 9.20 13.61
CA LEU A 193 2.92 8.49 14.49
C LEU A 193 2.99 7.02 14.10
N PHE A 194 4.18 6.48 13.89
CA PHE A 194 4.43 5.06 13.74
C PHE A 194 5.08 4.52 15.02
N GLU A 195 4.38 3.60 15.66
CA GLU A 195 4.85 2.88 16.85
C GLU A 195 5.00 1.39 16.56
N GLY A 196 5.68 0.68 17.46
CA GLY A 196 6.02 -0.73 17.28
C GLY A 196 7.45 -0.94 16.76
N ASN A 197 7.80 -2.20 16.55
CA ASN A 197 9.12 -2.68 16.14
C ASN A 197 9.14 -3.24 14.71
N GLY A 198 8.14 -2.87 13.91
CA GLY A 198 8.02 -3.27 12.52
C GLY A 198 9.04 -2.58 11.62
N CYS A 199 8.96 -2.95 10.35
CA CYS A 199 9.90 -2.51 9.34
C CYS A 199 9.27 -1.66 8.25
N ILE A 200 10.13 -0.84 7.63
CA ILE A 200 9.85 -0.13 6.39
C ILE A 200 10.98 -0.44 5.42
N THR A 201 10.64 -1.17 4.36
CA THR A 201 11.61 -1.70 3.40
C THR A 201 11.51 -1.00 2.05
N LEU A 202 12.63 -0.50 1.54
CA LEU A 202 12.70 0.32 0.33
C LEU A 202 13.31 -0.46 -0.84
N PHE A 203 12.61 -0.47 -1.98
CA PHE A 203 13.08 -1.03 -3.24
C PHE A 203 12.84 -0.06 -4.41
N GLU A 204 13.53 -0.27 -5.51
CA GLU A 204 13.26 0.32 -6.82
C GLU A 204 13.17 1.86 -6.78
N LYS A 205 14.22 2.52 -6.32
CA LYS A 205 14.31 3.98 -6.18
C LYS A 205 13.35 4.59 -5.16
N SER A 206 12.74 3.78 -4.28
CA SER A 206 11.79 4.31 -3.30
C SER A 206 12.45 5.29 -2.33
N LYS A 207 11.68 6.31 -1.97
CA LYS A 207 12.03 7.31 -0.98
C LYS A 207 11.03 7.27 0.16
N VAL A 208 11.52 7.26 1.40
CA VAL A 208 10.66 7.44 2.57
C VAL A 208 10.95 8.77 3.24
N HIS A 209 9.90 9.50 3.60
CA HIS A 209 9.96 10.72 4.39
C HIS A 209 9.44 10.42 5.78
N PHE A 210 10.36 10.44 6.76
CA PHE A 210 10.01 10.32 8.16
C PHE A 210 10.08 11.65 8.85
N ARG A 211 9.01 11.96 9.58
CA ARG A 211 9.01 13.04 10.56
C ARG A 211 9.63 12.53 11.84
N THR A 212 10.60 13.27 12.35
CA THR A 212 11.57 12.72 13.29
C THR A 212 10.96 12.30 14.63
N ARG A 213 9.87 12.95 15.05
CA ARG A 213 9.17 12.62 16.30
C ARG A 213 8.33 11.35 16.24
N TYR A 214 8.20 10.75 15.06
CA TYR A 214 7.09 9.85 14.73
C TYR A 214 7.51 8.44 14.32
N ALA A 215 8.79 8.05 14.35
CA ALA A 215 9.21 6.73 13.86
C ALA A 215 10.44 6.11 14.57
N SER A 216 10.79 6.56 15.78
CA SER A 216 12.08 6.20 16.41
C SER A 216 12.30 4.70 16.63
N ASN A 217 11.21 3.92 16.72
CA ASN A 217 11.29 2.48 16.98
C ASN A 217 11.13 1.62 15.72
N GLN A 218 10.88 2.23 14.56
CA GLN A 218 10.76 1.54 13.29
C GLN A 218 12.14 1.23 12.72
N ILE A 219 12.26 0.08 12.05
CA ILE A 219 13.50 -0.33 11.39
C ILE A 219 13.40 0.01 9.91
N VAL A 220 14.37 0.76 9.39
CA VAL A 220 14.49 1.01 7.94
C VAL A 220 15.38 -0.07 7.34
N VAL A 221 14.91 -0.68 6.26
CA VAL A 221 15.67 -1.68 5.52
C VAL A 221 15.81 -1.22 4.08
N PHE A 222 17.04 -1.03 3.63
CA PHE A 222 17.29 -0.91 2.19
C PHE A 222 17.24 -2.31 1.58
N GLY A 223 16.25 -2.53 0.71
CA GLY A 223 16.03 -3.80 0.03
C GLY A 223 16.91 -3.99 -1.22
N ASP A 224 17.36 -2.89 -1.81
CA ASP A 224 18.35 -2.83 -2.88
C ASP A 224 19.28 -1.63 -2.70
N GLY A 225 20.08 -1.28 -3.71
CA GLY A 225 21.05 -0.17 -3.68
C GLY A 225 20.50 1.18 -4.15
N THR A 226 19.19 1.39 -4.15
CA THR A 226 18.57 2.57 -4.77
C THR A 226 17.63 3.35 -3.86
N GLY A 227 17.51 2.98 -2.58
CA GLY A 227 16.59 3.63 -1.66
C GLY A 227 17.11 4.95 -1.10
N ILE A 228 16.18 5.80 -0.68
CA ILE A 228 16.47 7.05 0.03
C ILE A 228 15.67 7.12 1.33
N LEU A 229 16.37 7.22 2.46
CA LEU A 229 15.79 7.58 3.75
C LEU A 229 15.91 9.09 3.93
N HIS A 230 14.78 9.79 3.94
CA HIS A 230 14.72 11.23 4.17
C HIS A 230 14.17 11.51 5.57
N SER A 231 14.99 12.17 6.39
CA SER A 231 14.59 12.64 7.72
C SER A 231 14.10 14.09 7.66
N GLU A 232 12.82 14.26 7.95
CA GLU A 232 12.11 15.52 8.11
C GLU A 232 12.11 15.95 9.59
N ASP A 233 12.03 17.26 9.85
CA ASP A 233 12.12 17.93 11.15
C ASP A 233 13.53 18.14 11.71
N THR A 234 13.64 19.07 12.65
CA THR A 234 14.89 19.47 13.33
C THR A 234 15.07 18.86 14.72
N THR A 235 14.18 17.95 15.13
CA THR A 235 14.29 17.28 16.45
C THR A 235 15.29 16.15 16.36
N ASP A 236 16.23 15.99 17.30
CA ASP A 236 17.18 14.88 17.25
C ASP A 236 16.46 13.52 17.38
N ALA A 237 16.93 12.52 16.64
CA ALA A 237 16.48 11.13 16.82
C ALA A 237 17.52 10.13 16.31
N SER A 238 17.23 8.88 16.65
CA SER A 238 17.99 7.72 16.24
C SER A 238 17.09 6.73 15.51
N TRP A 239 17.61 6.09 14.45
CA TRP A 239 16.95 4.99 13.76
C TRP A 239 17.90 3.83 13.55
N LYS A 240 17.34 2.63 13.53
CA LYS A 240 18.05 1.45 13.07
C LYS A 240 17.89 1.28 11.57
N VAL A 241 19.01 1.14 10.88
CA VAL A 241 19.07 1.06 9.42
C VAL A 241 19.85 -0.18 9.00
N TYR A 242 19.25 -1.00 8.15
CA TYR A 242 19.86 -2.20 7.60
C TYR A 242 20.21 -2.01 6.12
N ASN A 243 21.32 -2.65 5.72
CA ASN A 243 21.87 -2.66 4.35
C ASN A 243 22.23 -1.27 3.80
N PHE A 244 22.66 -0.34 4.66
CA PHE A 244 23.18 0.95 4.20
C PHE A 244 24.48 0.76 3.39
N GLY A 245 24.62 1.49 2.29
CA GLY A 245 25.69 1.33 1.29
C GLY A 245 25.16 0.94 -0.09
N LYS A 246 26.05 0.62 -1.04
CA LYS A 246 25.72 0.23 -2.43
C LYS A 246 24.83 1.25 -3.18
N GLY A 247 25.00 2.54 -2.91
CA GLY A 247 24.23 3.60 -3.56
C GLY A 247 22.97 4.04 -2.82
N ASN A 248 22.61 3.41 -1.70
CA ASN A 248 21.58 3.92 -0.80
C ASN A 248 21.98 5.25 -0.17
N ILE A 249 20.99 6.08 0.13
CA ILE A 249 21.19 7.45 0.61
C ILE A 249 20.40 7.69 1.90
N ILE A 250 21.05 8.32 2.88
CA ILE A 250 20.41 8.91 4.05
C ILE A 250 20.49 10.43 3.89
N GLU A 251 19.35 11.12 3.92
CA GLU A 251 19.23 12.55 3.61
C GLU A 251 18.49 13.31 4.71
N LEU A 252 18.92 14.55 4.95
CA LEU A 252 18.21 15.50 5.83
C LEU A 252 17.36 16.48 5.01
N HIS A 253 16.29 16.98 5.61
CA HIS A 253 15.37 17.91 4.95
C HIS A 253 15.98 19.26 4.54
N LEU A 254 16.69 19.94 5.45
CA LEU A 254 17.09 21.34 5.25
C LEU A 254 18.48 21.53 4.66
N GLY A 255 19.37 20.55 4.77
CA GLY A 255 20.77 20.70 4.35
C GLY A 255 21.69 19.62 4.91
N LEU A 256 22.98 19.70 4.55
CA LEU A 256 24.03 18.81 5.05
C LEU A 256 25.33 19.59 5.27
N ASP A 257 25.70 19.73 6.53
CA ASP A 257 26.95 20.41 6.94
C ASP A 257 28.05 19.40 7.21
N GLN A 258 27.74 18.40 8.03
CA GLN A 258 28.71 17.42 8.52
C GLN A 258 28.07 16.03 8.63
N PHE A 259 28.87 15.00 8.42
CA PHE A 259 28.57 13.64 8.80
C PHE A 259 29.81 12.98 9.39
N SER A 260 29.61 12.01 10.28
CA SER A 260 30.71 11.24 10.87
C SER A 260 30.21 9.89 11.32
N TYR A 261 31.01 8.85 11.10
CA TYR A 261 30.75 7.50 11.59
C TYR A 261 31.59 7.20 12.83
N ASP A 262 30.95 6.71 13.89
CA ASP A 262 31.63 6.24 15.09
C ASP A 262 31.78 4.71 15.05
N ALA A 263 33.01 4.25 14.82
CA ALA A 263 33.34 2.83 14.72
C ALA A 263 33.15 2.06 16.05
N ASN A 264 33.09 2.74 17.20
CA ASN A 264 32.89 2.10 18.51
C ASN A 264 31.42 1.84 18.82
N THR A 265 30.51 2.61 18.24
CA THR A 265 29.07 2.53 18.51
C THR A 265 28.25 2.07 17.30
N GLY A 266 28.81 2.16 16.09
CA GLY A 266 28.13 1.79 14.84
C GLY A 266 27.17 2.86 14.32
N PHE A 267 27.18 4.05 14.91
CA PHE A 267 26.31 5.15 14.50
C PHE A 267 26.94 6.02 13.42
N LEU A 268 26.16 6.29 12.37
CA LEU A 268 26.38 7.41 11.46
C LEU A 268 25.61 8.62 11.98
N MET A 269 26.33 9.67 12.34
CA MET A 269 25.75 10.99 12.64
C MET A 269 25.71 11.83 11.36
N VAL A 270 24.57 12.47 11.11
CA VAL A 270 24.36 13.41 10.00
C VAL A 270 23.79 14.69 10.58
N ARG A 271 24.38 15.83 10.23
CA ARG A 271 24.10 17.12 10.87
C ARG A 271 23.85 18.24 9.87
N TYR A 272 22.95 19.13 10.25
CA TYR A 272 22.78 20.44 9.64
C TYR A 272 22.52 21.49 10.72
N LEU A 273 23.30 22.58 10.69
CA LEU A 273 23.34 23.63 11.70
C LEU A 273 23.51 23.05 13.12
N SER A 274 22.46 23.11 13.93
CA SER A 274 22.47 22.71 15.35
C SER A 274 21.73 21.42 15.64
N TYR A 275 21.15 20.74 14.65
CA TYR A 275 20.43 19.48 14.89
C TYR A 275 21.14 18.30 14.24
N GLU A 276 21.11 17.17 14.94
CA GLU A 276 21.86 15.97 14.62
C GLU A 276 20.91 14.77 14.54
N LYS A 277 21.16 13.91 13.56
CA LYS A 277 20.45 12.64 13.39
C LYS A 277 21.46 11.52 13.51
N PHE A 278 21.06 10.45 14.20
CA PHE A 278 21.88 9.27 14.38
C PHE A 278 21.23 8.08 13.67
N PHE A 279 22.03 7.31 12.96
CA PHE A 279 21.58 6.11 12.26
C PHE A 279 22.46 4.95 12.69
N ASP A 280 21.90 3.99 13.43
CA ASP A 280 22.56 2.73 13.74
C ASP A 280 22.63 1.90 12.46
N ILE A 281 23.78 1.94 11.80
CA ILE A 281 24.10 1.17 10.59
C ILE A 281 24.97 -0.05 10.90
N GLY A 282 25.33 -0.26 12.18
CA GLY A 282 26.21 -1.32 12.65
C GLY A 282 27.70 -1.02 12.46
N PHE A 283 28.53 -2.02 12.73
CA PHE A 283 29.98 -1.86 12.89
C PHE A 283 30.77 -2.07 11.59
N GLY A 284 32.01 -1.56 11.56
CA GLY A 284 33.04 -1.93 10.59
C GLY A 284 33.09 -1.10 9.32
N TYR A 285 32.29 -0.04 9.19
CA TYR A 285 32.42 0.87 8.06
C TYR A 285 33.73 1.65 8.14
N ASN A 286 34.36 1.90 6.99
CA ASN A 286 35.51 2.79 6.92
C ASN A 286 35.03 4.26 6.85
N PRO A 287 35.34 5.13 7.84
CA PRO A 287 34.94 6.54 7.82
C PRO A 287 35.33 7.31 6.55
N ASP A 288 36.44 6.94 5.91
CA ASP A 288 36.97 7.64 4.72
C ASP A 288 36.18 7.36 3.44
N LEU A 289 35.27 6.36 3.46
CA LEU A 289 34.46 5.97 2.31
C LEU A 289 33.04 6.55 2.35
N PHE A 290 32.70 7.33 3.38
CA PHE A 290 31.47 8.12 3.42
C PHE A 290 31.66 9.40 2.62
N GLN A 291 30.64 9.77 1.84
CA GLN A 291 30.67 10.98 1.04
C GLN A 291 29.29 11.62 0.93
N LYS A 292 29.26 12.88 0.49
CA LYS A 292 28.02 13.53 0.06
C LYS A 292 27.46 12.79 -1.15
N ALA A 293 26.16 12.53 -1.14
CA ALA A 293 25.47 11.90 -2.25
C ALA A 293 25.19 12.93 -3.35
N ASP A 294 25.43 12.55 -4.59
CA ASP A 294 25.15 13.29 -5.82
C ASP A 294 24.20 12.53 -6.78
N ALA A 295 23.76 11.34 -6.38
CA ALA A 295 22.89 10.46 -7.13
C ALA A 295 21.41 10.60 -6.75
N LEU A 296 20.53 10.05 -7.59
CA LEU A 296 19.08 9.94 -7.36
C LEU A 296 18.37 11.28 -7.07
N GLY A 297 18.97 12.40 -7.50
CA GLY A 297 18.46 13.74 -7.24
C GLY A 297 18.60 14.20 -5.78
N SER A 298 19.36 13.49 -4.94
CA SER A 298 19.66 13.92 -3.58
C SER A 298 20.58 15.15 -3.60
N LYS A 299 20.33 16.09 -2.67
CA LYS A 299 21.15 17.29 -2.50
C LYS A 299 21.86 17.34 -1.15
N TYR A 300 21.27 16.68 -0.15
CA TYR A 300 21.68 16.76 1.26
C TYR A 300 21.91 15.37 1.86
N GLY A 301 22.26 14.40 0.99
CA GLY A 301 22.42 13.01 1.34
C GLY A 301 23.84 12.62 1.69
N VAL A 302 23.97 11.55 2.46
CA VAL A 302 25.20 10.82 2.70
C VAL A 302 25.06 9.44 2.09
N THR A 303 26.10 8.97 1.43
CA THR A 303 26.21 7.60 0.91
C THR A 303 27.57 7.01 1.29
N TYR A 304 27.74 5.71 1.04
CA TYR A 304 28.94 4.95 1.34
C TYR A 304 29.41 4.21 0.09
N ASN A 305 30.65 4.48 -0.34
CA ASN A 305 31.23 3.96 -1.58
C ASN A 305 32.03 2.66 -1.43
N GLY A 306 32.14 2.14 -0.20
CA GLY A 306 32.76 0.85 0.05
C GLY A 306 31.77 -0.32 -0.02
N ASP A 307 32.32 -1.52 0.09
CA ASP A 307 31.51 -2.70 0.34
C ASP A 307 30.94 -2.67 1.76
N ILE A 308 29.69 -3.14 1.89
CA ILE A 308 29.01 -3.22 3.18
C ILE A 308 29.79 -4.18 4.08
N PRO A 309 30.30 -3.74 5.24
CA PRO A 309 31.07 -4.58 6.15
C PRO A 309 30.27 -5.77 6.66
N SER A 310 30.93 -6.91 6.91
CA SER A 310 30.28 -8.11 7.45
C SER A 310 29.71 -7.93 8.86
N SER A 311 30.23 -6.95 9.63
CA SER A 311 29.76 -6.60 10.97
C SER A 311 28.69 -5.48 10.98
N ALA A 312 28.30 -4.98 9.81
CA ALA A 312 27.25 -3.98 9.70
C ALA A 312 25.86 -4.60 9.94
N ASN A 313 24.86 -3.75 10.14
CA ASN A 313 23.46 -4.16 10.14
C ASN A 313 23.08 -4.64 8.73
N THR A 314 23.13 -5.94 8.50
CA THR A 314 22.88 -6.56 7.18
C THR A 314 21.77 -7.60 7.24
N GLY A 315 21.20 -7.93 6.07
CA GLY A 315 20.12 -8.88 5.92
C GLY A 315 18.75 -8.26 6.13
N ASN A 316 17.76 -9.10 6.43
CA ASN A 316 16.39 -8.67 6.71
C ASN A 316 16.05 -8.95 8.18
N PRO A 317 15.96 -7.93 9.05
CA PRO A 317 15.62 -8.10 10.46
C PRO A 317 14.12 -8.32 10.71
N CYS A 318 13.29 -8.20 9.68
CA CYS A 318 11.84 -8.14 9.81
C CYS A 318 11.23 -9.54 9.89
N GLY A 319 10.31 -9.75 10.84
CA GLY A 319 9.57 -11.02 10.96
C GLY A 319 8.66 -11.30 9.75
N VAL A 320 8.19 -10.25 9.07
CA VAL A 320 7.39 -10.34 7.84
C VAL A 320 8.26 -10.05 6.62
N LYS A 321 8.33 -11.01 5.70
CA LYS A 321 9.08 -10.89 4.43
C LYS A 321 8.32 -10.01 3.43
N CYS A 322 9.07 -9.19 2.70
CA CYS A 322 8.51 -8.44 1.57
C CYS A 322 8.15 -9.35 0.40
N GLU A 323 6.95 -9.13 -0.14
CA GLU A 323 6.47 -9.68 -1.41
C GLU A 323 5.93 -8.51 -2.23
N LYS A 324 6.36 -8.37 -3.49
CA LYS A 324 5.97 -7.23 -4.33
C LYS A 324 4.51 -7.31 -4.79
N GLN A 325 4.05 -8.52 -5.06
CA GLN A 325 2.71 -8.85 -5.56
C GLN A 325 2.26 -10.17 -4.95
N PRO A 326 0.95 -10.47 -4.92
CA PRO A 326 0.47 -11.76 -4.45
C PRO A 326 1.00 -12.88 -5.35
N THR A 327 1.28 -14.04 -4.76
CA THR A 327 1.66 -15.25 -5.51
C THR A 327 0.49 -15.80 -6.33
N GLN A 328 -0.74 -15.63 -5.84
CA GLN A 328 -1.96 -15.93 -6.56
C GLN A 328 -2.32 -14.78 -7.49
N GLN A 329 -2.50 -15.07 -8.79
CA GLN A 329 -3.05 -14.11 -9.74
C GLN A 329 -4.55 -13.88 -9.49
N ALA A 330 -5.00 -12.64 -9.67
CA ALA A 330 -6.40 -12.27 -9.57
C ALA A 330 -7.25 -13.06 -10.58
N PRO A 331 -8.17 -13.94 -10.13
CA PRO A 331 -9.02 -14.70 -11.03
C PRO A 331 -9.85 -13.76 -11.92
N GLY A 332 -9.85 -14.01 -13.23
CA GLY A 332 -10.61 -13.21 -14.20
C GLY A 332 -9.90 -11.96 -14.76
N ALA A 333 -8.80 -11.50 -14.15
CA ALA A 333 -8.08 -10.29 -14.58
C ALA A 333 -7.48 -10.35 -16.01
N HIS A 334 -7.25 -11.56 -16.53
CA HIS A 334 -6.59 -11.81 -17.82
C HIS A 334 -7.48 -12.59 -18.81
N ALA A 335 -8.80 -12.52 -18.70
CA ALA A 335 -9.67 -13.21 -19.66
C ALA A 335 -9.48 -12.62 -21.08
N THR A 336 -8.79 -13.37 -21.94
CA THR A 336 -8.56 -13.05 -23.35
C THR A 336 -9.78 -13.31 -24.23
N THR A 337 -10.77 -14.00 -23.69
CA THR A 337 -11.98 -14.43 -24.39
C THR A 337 -13.12 -14.51 -23.39
N TYR A 338 -14.20 -13.80 -23.69
CA TYR A 338 -15.45 -13.90 -22.96
C TYR A 338 -16.47 -14.58 -23.86
N THR A 339 -17.14 -15.60 -23.34
CA THR A 339 -18.35 -16.14 -23.96
C THR A 339 -19.53 -15.45 -23.30
N ILE A 340 -20.22 -14.58 -24.05
CA ILE A 340 -21.47 -14.00 -23.60
C ILE A 340 -22.57 -14.98 -23.97
N THR A 341 -23.22 -15.55 -22.97
CA THR A 341 -24.38 -16.42 -23.15
C THR A 341 -25.63 -15.56 -22.93
N VAL A 342 -26.31 -15.15 -24.01
CA VAL A 342 -27.54 -14.40 -23.88
C VAL A 342 -28.70 -15.38 -23.77
N VAL A 343 -29.32 -15.45 -22.60
CA VAL A 343 -30.50 -16.30 -22.41
C VAL A 343 -31.74 -15.46 -22.61
N LYS A 344 -32.48 -15.73 -23.69
CA LYS A 344 -33.78 -15.13 -23.95
C LYS A 344 -34.86 -16.14 -23.61
N THR A 345 -35.74 -15.78 -22.68
CA THR A 345 -36.94 -16.57 -22.38
C THR A 345 -38.13 -15.90 -23.05
N THR A 346 -38.73 -16.59 -24.02
CA THR A 346 -39.98 -16.15 -24.68
C THR A 346 -41.00 -17.26 -24.50
N ASP A 347 -42.17 -16.96 -23.95
CA ASP A 347 -43.26 -17.92 -23.72
C ASP A 347 -42.85 -19.21 -23.00
N GLY A 348 -42.04 -19.06 -21.94
CA GLY A 348 -41.57 -20.19 -21.12
C GLY A 348 -40.49 -21.05 -21.77
N THR A 349 -40.08 -20.73 -23.00
CA THR A 349 -39.01 -21.43 -23.71
C THR A 349 -37.71 -20.65 -23.54
N THR A 350 -36.72 -21.29 -22.92
CA THR A 350 -35.38 -20.73 -22.74
C THR A 350 -34.54 -20.99 -23.98
N THR A 351 -34.10 -19.92 -24.65
CA THR A 351 -33.18 -20.02 -25.79
C THR A 351 -31.85 -19.36 -25.45
N THR A 352 -30.77 -20.09 -25.69
CA THR A 352 -29.40 -19.58 -25.63
C THR A 352 -29.06 -18.96 -26.98
N VAL A 353 -28.69 -17.68 -26.98
CA VAL A 353 -28.26 -16.91 -28.16
C VAL A 353 -26.77 -16.66 -28.08
#